data_AF-A0A2P6RXD9-F1
#
_entry.id   AF-A0A2P6RXD9-F1
#
_cell.length_a   1.000
_cell.length_b   1.000
_cell.length_c   1.000
_cell.angle_alpha   90.00
_cell.angle_beta   90.00
_cell.angle_gamma   90.00
#
_symmetry.space_group_name_H-M   'P 1'
#
loop_
_entity.id
_entity.type
_entity.pdbx_description
1 polymer ?
#
loop_
_entity_poly.entity_id
_entity_poly.type
_entity_poly.pdbx_seq_one_letter_code
_entity_poly.pdbx_strand_id
1 'polypeptide(L)'
;MAQVYSHAHCIVGSLFSVKMREKYLEFVDKLEEHGLLCTRVLGEGDDPSSPIGRSWKSTFLTKDKDIAKQSWNGWNLEDGVKSIMGPISAVKYNSTRQRKIWFNSMVAVYIGWKDARNDHVKAVTFGNGTSLPMDIIHNCLKILEEESVVIPWQRDDVLLLDDLAVLHSRKSFSPPCRMMASLGK
;
A
#
# COMPACT_ATOMS: atom_id res chain seq x y z
N MET A 1 -30.15 2.67 15.75
CA MET A 1 -28.87 2.06 15.36
C MET A 1 -28.20 2.98 14.36
N ALA A 2 -26.97 3.43 14.60
CA ALA A 2 -26.27 4.29 13.66
C ALA A 2 -25.92 3.50 12.38
N GLN A 3 -26.42 3.94 11.22
CA GLN A 3 -25.95 3.43 9.93
C GLN A 3 -24.45 3.73 9.83
N VAL A 4 -23.63 2.69 9.73
CA VAL A 4 -22.20 2.83 9.42
C VAL A 4 -22.11 3.09 7.93
N TYR A 5 -22.21 4.37 7.54
CA TYR A 5 -21.94 4.82 6.18
C TYR A 5 -20.49 4.49 5.79
N SER A 6 -20.22 4.27 4.50
CA SER A 6 -18.84 4.24 4.04
C SER A 6 -18.21 5.62 4.27
N HIS A 7 -16.92 5.64 4.53
CA HIS A 7 -16.17 6.90 4.69
C HIS A 7 -15.00 6.92 3.73
N ALA A 8 -14.74 8.07 3.10
CA ALA A 8 -13.46 8.34 2.47
C ALA A 8 -12.47 8.69 3.58
N HIS A 9 -11.33 7.99 3.60
CA HIS A 9 -10.21 8.29 4.47
C HIS A 9 -9.10 8.85 3.62
N CYS A 10 -8.71 10.09 3.87
CA CYS A 10 -7.70 10.77 3.06
C CYS A 10 -6.64 11.40 3.96
N ILE A 11 -5.37 11.22 3.59
CA ILE A 11 -4.23 11.76 4.32
C ILE A 11 -3.29 12.43 3.34
N VAL A 12 -2.83 13.65 3.65
CA VAL A 12 -1.86 14.36 2.82
C VAL A 12 -0.47 13.75 3.02
N GLY A 13 0.06 13.09 1.99
CA GLY A 13 1.33 12.35 2.05
C GLY A 13 2.55 13.20 2.37
N SER A 14 2.56 14.49 2.01
CA SER A 14 3.65 15.39 2.41
C SER A 14 3.61 15.74 3.89
N LEU A 15 2.41 15.92 4.47
CA LEU A 15 2.24 16.20 5.89
C LEU A 15 2.72 15.00 6.71
N PHE A 16 2.30 13.79 6.30
CA PHE A 16 2.77 12.55 6.90
C PHE A 16 4.30 12.41 6.80
N SER A 17 4.88 12.72 5.63
CA SER A 17 6.33 12.68 5.43
C SER A 17 7.10 13.61 6.38
N VAL A 18 6.58 14.81 6.66
CA VAL A 18 7.20 15.76 7.60
C VAL A 18 7.16 15.23 9.03
N LYS A 19 5.99 14.81 9.51
CA LYS A 19 5.83 14.24 10.86
C LYS A 19 6.71 13.02 11.10
N MET A 20 6.84 12.15 10.09
CA MET A 20 7.72 10.99 10.16
C MET A 20 9.20 11.39 10.27
N ARG A 21 9.64 12.40 9.53
CA ARG A 21 11.02 12.89 9.59
C ARG A 21 11.33 13.59 10.91
N GLU A 22 10.39 14.37 11.45
CA GLU A 22 10.52 15.02 12.76
C GLU A 22 10.63 14.01 13.90
N LYS A 23 9.85 12.92 13.84
CA LYS A 23 9.79 11.92 14.92
C LYS A 23 10.84 10.81 14.78
N TYR A 24 11.20 10.42 13.56
CA TYR A 24 12.05 9.27 13.27
C TYR A 24 13.06 9.58 12.15
N LEU A 25 13.90 10.60 12.35
CA LEU A 25 14.87 11.06 11.36
C LEU A 25 15.72 9.92 10.76
N GLU A 26 16.36 9.11 11.61
CA GLU A 26 17.22 8.00 11.15
C GLU A 26 16.45 6.94 10.36
N PHE A 27 15.20 6.69 10.71
CA PHE A 27 14.35 5.73 9.99
C PHE A 27 14.02 6.25 8.59
N VAL A 28 13.67 7.53 8.48
CA VAL A 28 13.39 8.17 7.19
C VAL A 28 14.65 8.24 6.33
N ASP A 29 15.80 8.54 6.92
CA ASP A 29 17.07 8.55 6.17
C ASP A 29 17.41 7.15 5.63
N LYS A 30 17.23 6.09 6.42
CA LYS A 30 17.37 4.69 5.93
C LYS A 30 16.38 4.35 4.82
N LEU A 31 15.15 4.84 4.90
CA LEU A 31 14.16 4.66 3.84
C LEU A 31 14.52 5.40 2.54
N GLU A 32 15.12 6.58 2.66
CA GLU A 32 15.59 7.34 1.50
C GLU A 32 16.84 6.71 0.87
N GLU A 33 17.76 6.20 1.70
CA GLU A 33 18.99 5.55 1.26
C GLU A 33 18.73 4.18 0.63
N HIS A 34 17.99 3.31 1.32
CA HIS A 34 17.83 1.92 0.91
C HIS A 34 16.51 1.67 0.16
N GLY A 35 15.50 2.51 0.32
CA GLY A 35 14.16 2.22 -0.18
C GLY A 35 13.51 1.04 0.54
N LEU A 36 12.56 0.41 -0.14
CA LEU A 36 11.80 -0.75 0.34
C LEU A 36 11.94 -1.92 -0.62
N LEU A 37 11.95 -3.13 -0.06
CA LEU A 37 11.80 -4.37 -0.80
C LEU A 37 10.48 -5.00 -0.38
N CYS A 38 9.60 -5.26 -1.33
CA CYS A 38 8.32 -5.91 -1.09
C CYS A 38 8.32 -7.32 -1.70
N THR A 39 7.85 -8.29 -0.93
CA THR A 39 7.71 -9.68 -1.37
C THR A 39 6.24 -10.09 -1.24
N ARG A 40 5.69 -10.68 -2.30
CA ARG A 40 4.34 -11.22 -2.32
C ARG A 40 4.32 -12.59 -2.98
N VAL A 41 3.59 -13.53 -2.37
CA VAL A 41 3.29 -14.83 -2.95
C VAL A 41 1.85 -14.78 -3.49
N LEU A 42 1.73 -14.94 -4.80
CA LEU A 42 0.47 -14.97 -5.54
C LEU A 42 0.04 -16.43 -5.76
N GLY A 43 -1.23 -16.74 -5.51
CA GLY A 43 -1.78 -18.07 -5.76
C GLY A 43 -2.16 -18.31 -7.22
N GLU A 44 -2.55 -19.55 -7.50
CA GLU A 44 -2.96 -20.02 -8.83
C GLU A 44 -4.36 -19.53 -9.24
N GLY A 45 -5.23 -19.28 -8.26
CA GLY A 45 -6.59 -18.76 -8.42
C GLY A 45 -6.89 -17.65 -7.41
N ASP A 46 -7.91 -16.84 -7.72
CA ASP A 46 -8.32 -15.72 -6.86
C ASP A 46 -9.00 -16.24 -5.59
N ASP A 47 -8.65 -15.65 -4.44
CA ASP A 47 -9.19 -16.00 -3.13
C ASP A 47 -9.97 -14.80 -2.53
N PRO A 48 -11.31 -14.81 -2.54
CA PRO A 48 -12.11 -13.70 -2.03
C PRO A 48 -12.01 -13.53 -0.50
N SER A 49 -11.47 -14.51 0.23
CA SER A 49 -11.30 -14.43 1.69
C SER A 49 -10.00 -13.73 2.11
N SER A 50 -9.03 -13.61 1.18
CA SER A 50 -7.74 -12.95 1.44
C SER A 50 -7.79 -11.46 1.09
N PRO A 51 -7.23 -10.57 1.92
CA PRO A 51 -7.11 -9.14 1.61
C PRO A 51 -6.24 -8.87 0.37
N ILE A 52 -5.42 -9.85 -0.02
CA ILE A 52 -4.53 -9.83 -1.18
C ILE A 52 -4.76 -11.05 -2.09
N GLY A 53 -6.00 -11.51 -2.16
CA GLY A 53 -6.37 -12.78 -2.77
C GLY A 53 -6.18 -12.92 -4.28
N ARG A 54 -5.92 -11.83 -5.01
CA ARG A 54 -5.73 -11.86 -6.46
C ARG A 54 -4.57 -12.77 -6.84
N SER A 55 -4.81 -13.68 -7.78
CA SER A 55 -3.85 -14.62 -8.37
C SER A 55 -2.86 -13.95 -9.30
N TRP A 56 -1.80 -14.68 -9.66
CA TRP A 56 -0.89 -14.23 -10.71
C TRP A 56 -1.58 -14.12 -12.07
N LYS A 57 -2.50 -15.04 -12.39
CA LYS A 57 -3.23 -15.03 -13.67
C LYS A 57 -4.06 -13.76 -13.81
N SER A 58 -4.83 -13.44 -12.77
CA SER A 58 -5.64 -12.22 -12.74
C SER A 58 -4.79 -10.96 -12.65
N THR A 59 -3.59 -11.02 -12.06
CA THR A 59 -2.67 -9.87 -11.95
C THR A 59 -2.01 -9.54 -13.28
N PHE A 60 -1.49 -10.56 -13.99
CA PHE A 60 -0.79 -10.40 -15.27
C PHE A 60 -1.70 -10.58 -16.49
N LEU A 61 -2.99 -10.84 -16.28
CA LEU A 61 -4.01 -11.04 -17.31
C LEU A 61 -3.62 -12.12 -18.33
N THR A 62 -2.96 -13.18 -17.86
CA THR A 62 -2.50 -14.29 -18.70
C THR A 62 -2.59 -15.61 -17.96
N LYS A 63 -2.68 -16.71 -18.71
CA LYS A 63 -2.58 -18.08 -18.19
C LYS A 63 -1.22 -18.71 -18.46
N ASP A 64 -0.34 -17.98 -19.14
CA ASP A 64 0.99 -18.42 -19.51
C ASP A 64 2.02 -17.84 -18.53
N LYS A 65 2.78 -18.72 -17.87
CA LYS A 65 3.79 -18.32 -16.88
C LYS A 65 4.98 -17.60 -17.51
N ASP A 66 5.33 -17.91 -18.74
CA ASP A 66 6.47 -17.27 -19.41
C ASP A 66 6.11 -15.87 -19.88
N ILE A 67 4.87 -15.65 -20.33
CA ILE A 67 4.34 -14.30 -20.59
C ILE A 67 4.28 -13.48 -19.28
N ALA A 68 3.83 -14.09 -18.18
CA ALA A 68 3.78 -13.43 -16.89
C ALA A 68 5.18 -13.01 -16.39
N LYS A 69 6.20 -13.85 -16.59
CA LYS A 69 7.60 -13.51 -16.29
C LYS A 69 8.12 -12.38 -17.18
N GLN A 70 7.87 -12.41 -18.48
CA GLN A 70 8.32 -11.34 -19.39
C GLN A 70 7.72 -9.98 -19.02
N SER A 71 6.52 -9.98 -18.44
CA SER A 71 5.83 -8.77 -18.00
C SER A 71 6.40 -8.17 -16.70
N TRP A 72 7.27 -8.89 -15.97
CA TRP A 72 7.80 -8.43 -14.69
C TRP A 72 9.19 -9.02 -14.41
N ASN A 73 10.21 -8.18 -14.21
CA ASN A 73 11.59 -8.65 -14.11
C ASN A 73 12.02 -9.16 -12.72
N GLY A 74 11.11 -9.26 -11.74
CA GLY A 74 11.41 -9.59 -10.33
C GLY A 74 10.81 -10.91 -9.80
N TRP A 75 10.93 -12.02 -10.53
CA TRP A 75 10.37 -13.32 -10.12
C TRP A 75 11.36 -14.22 -9.38
N ASN A 76 10.84 -14.95 -8.40
CA ASN A 76 11.38 -16.25 -8.02
C ASN A 76 10.21 -17.26 -8.01
N LEU A 77 10.41 -18.44 -8.61
CA LEU A 77 9.34 -19.43 -8.83
C LEU A 77 9.34 -20.60 -7.84
N GLU A 78 10.28 -20.63 -6.91
CA GLU A 78 10.31 -21.66 -5.88
C GLU A 78 9.10 -21.46 -4.95
N ASP A 79 8.18 -22.45 -4.94
CA ASP A 79 6.97 -22.57 -4.10
C ASP A 79 5.71 -21.76 -4.50
N GLY A 80 5.68 -21.18 -5.70
CA GLY A 80 4.54 -20.42 -6.21
C GLY A 80 4.98 -19.23 -7.04
N VAL A 81 4.07 -18.33 -7.38
CA VAL A 81 4.45 -17.07 -8.03
C VAL A 81 4.86 -16.07 -6.94
N LYS A 82 6.13 -16.11 -6.54
CA LYS A 82 6.71 -15.13 -5.62
C LYS A 82 7.23 -13.95 -6.42
N SER A 83 6.58 -12.81 -6.29
CA SER A 83 7.02 -11.53 -6.83
C SER A 83 7.84 -10.77 -5.80
N ILE A 84 9.03 -10.34 -6.19
CA ILE A 84 9.89 -9.44 -5.42
C ILE A 84 9.95 -8.10 -6.16
N MET A 85 9.69 -7.01 -5.44
CA MET A 85 9.72 -5.65 -5.96
C MET A 85 10.67 -4.81 -5.12
N GLY A 86 11.72 -4.28 -5.74
CA GLY A 86 12.60 -3.30 -5.11
C GLY A 86 14.09 -3.52 -5.39
N PRO A 87 14.95 -2.69 -4.79
CA PRO A 87 14.59 -1.60 -3.89
C PRO A 87 13.81 -0.48 -4.60
N ILE A 88 12.65 -0.09 -4.06
CA ILE A 88 11.84 1.03 -4.54
C ILE A 88 11.93 2.22 -3.59
N SER A 89 11.95 3.45 -4.13
CA SER A 89 11.97 4.67 -3.33
C SER A 89 10.72 4.75 -2.44
N ALA A 90 10.94 4.93 -1.13
CA ALA A 90 9.88 5.04 -0.14
C ALA A 90 9.34 6.48 -0.02
N VAL A 91 10.21 7.47 -0.17
CA VAL A 91 9.89 8.90 -0.11
C VAL A 91 10.28 9.52 -1.44
N LYS A 92 9.30 10.00 -2.19
CA LYS A 92 9.51 10.59 -3.52
C LYS A 92 9.53 12.11 -3.46
N TYR A 93 10.16 12.76 -4.42
CA TYR A 93 10.05 14.21 -4.60
C TYR A 93 8.95 14.53 -5.62
N ASN A 94 7.95 15.30 -5.19
CA ASN A 94 6.92 15.84 -6.08
C ASN A 94 7.45 17.14 -6.71
N SER A 95 7.80 17.11 -7.99
CA SER A 95 8.35 18.26 -8.72
C SER A 95 7.32 19.37 -8.92
N THR A 96 6.04 19.06 -9.15
CA THR A 96 5.00 20.08 -9.31
C THR A 96 4.81 20.92 -8.05
N ARG A 97 4.95 20.29 -6.88
CA ARG A 97 4.73 20.95 -5.57
C ARG A 97 6.00 21.21 -4.78
N GLN A 98 7.16 20.91 -5.36
CA GLN A 98 8.49 21.13 -4.81
C GLN A 98 8.68 20.58 -3.38
N ARG A 99 8.19 19.37 -3.10
CA ARG A 99 8.26 18.77 -1.75
C ARG A 99 8.36 17.26 -1.76
N LYS A 100 8.91 16.68 -0.69
CA LYS A 100 8.90 15.23 -0.45
C LYS A 100 7.50 14.75 -0.09
N ILE A 101 7.15 13.55 -0.56
CA ILE A 101 5.86 12.89 -0.36
C ILE A 101 6.08 11.45 0.10
N TRP A 102 5.25 11.00 1.04
CA TRP A 102 5.20 9.61 1.43
C TRP A 102 4.44 8.80 0.38
N PHE A 103 5.17 8.20 -0.56
CA PHE A 103 4.61 7.49 -1.71
C PHE A 103 5.08 6.05 -1.74
N ASN A 104 4.59 5.26 -0.77
CA ASN A 104 4.86 3.83 -0.67
C ASN A 104 3.71 3.09 0.00
N SER A 105 3.77 1.76 -0.03
CA SER A 105 2.76 0.88 0.57
C SER A 105 3.24 0.23 1.86
N MET A 106 4.26 0.76 2.55
CA MET A 106 4.91 0.12 3.69
C MET A 106 3.93 -0.32 4.77
N VAL A 107 3.10 0.60 5.28
CA VAL A 107 2.11 0.29 6.32
C VAL A 107 1.05 -0.68 5.80
N ALA A 108 0.57 -0.48 4.57
CA ALA A 108 -0.45 -1.34 3.96
C ALA A 108 0.04 -2.80 3.79
N VAL A 109 1.30 -2.98 3.39
CA VAL A 109 1.92 -4.31 3.26
C VAL A 109 2.16 -4.91 4.63
N TYR A 110 2.84 -4.19 5.52
CA TYR A 110 3.25 -4.71 6.83
C TYR A 110 2.06 -5.08 7.73
N ILE A 111 0.92 -4.41 7.59
CA ILE A 111 -0.30 -4.68 8.38
C ILE A 111 -1.27 -5.58 7.62
N GLY A 112 -1.43 -5.36 6.31
CA GLY A 112 -2.53 -5.92 5.53
C GLY A 112 -2.20 -7.14 4.68
N TRP A 113 -0.94 -7.40 4.35
CA TRP A 113 -0.56 -8.53 3.48
C TRP A 113 -0.39 -9.82 4.29
N LYS A 114 -1.47 -10.23 4.95
CA LYS A 114 -1.55 -11.45 5.74
C LYS A 114 -2.57 -12.39 5.13
N ASP A 115 -2.12 -13.55 4.69
CA ASP A 115 -2.97 -14.67 4.33
C ASP A 115 -2.20 -15.98 4.51
N ALA A 116 -2.79 -17.11 4.09
CA ALA A 116 -2.15 -18.43 4.22
C ALA A 116 -0.79 -18.55 3.49
N ARG A 117 -0.46 -17.64 2.57
CA ARG A 117 0.75 -17.67 1.74
C ARG A 117 1.76 -16.56 2.11
N ASN A 118 1.31 -15.52 2.80
CA ASN A 118 2.07 -14.29 3.03
C ASN A 118 2.18 -13.97 4.53
N ASP A 119 3.42 -13.88 5.00
CA ASP A 119 3.78 -13.33 6.31
C ASP A 119 4.01 -11.82 6.18
N HIS A 120 3.06 -11.03 6.68
CA HIS A 120 3.05 -9.58 6.55
C HIS A 120 4.31 -8.90 7.10
N VAL A 121 4.95 -9.44 8.15
CA VAL A 121 6.17 -8.88 8.74
C VAL A 121 7.38 -9.04 7.80
N LYS A 122 7.37 -10.09 6.97
CA LYS A 122 8.42 -10.38 5.98
C LYS A 122 8.07 -9.86 4.59
N ALA A 123 6.82 -9.47 4.37
CA ALA A 123 6.33 -9.00 3.08
C ALA A 123 6.91 -7.63 2.68
N VAL A 124 7.44 -6.87 3.63
CA VAL A 124 8.16 -5.61 3.35
C VAL A 124 9.34 -5.42 4.30
N THR A 125 10.50 -5.13 3.72
CA THR A 125 11.75 -4.83 4.42
C THR A 125 12.33 -3.51 3.91
N PHE A 126 13.40 -3.00 4.53
CA PHE A 126 14.27 -2.05 3.84
C PHE A 126 14.79 -2.68 2.55
N GLY A 127 15.16 -1.85 1.58
CA GLY A 127 15.64 -2.33 0.28
C GLY A 127 16.94 -3.12 0.33
N ASN A 128 17.71 -3.00 1.43
CA ASN A 128 18.88 -3.82 1.70
C ASN A 128 18.54 -5.19 2.36
N GLY A 129 17.26 -5.50 2.54
CA GLY A 129 16.77 -6.75 3.15
C GLY A 129 16.63 -6.74 4.67
N THR A 130 17.09 -5.68 5.35
CA THR A 130 16.93 -5.59 6.82
C THR A 130 15.48 -5.35 7.22
N SER A 131 15.05 -5.95 8.33
CA SER A 131 13.66 -5.86 8.80
C SER A 131 13.29 -4.44 9.24
N LEU A 132 12.03 -4.07 9.00
CA LEU A 132 11.49 -2.80 9.49
C LEU A 132 11.18 -2.89 11.00
N PRO A 133 11.52 -1.86 11.79
CA PRO A 133 11.22 -1.81 13.23
C PRO A 133 9.71 -1.72 13.47
N MET A 134 9.14 -2.77 14.09
CA MET A 134 7.70 -2.96 14.27
C MET A 134 7.02 -1.79 14.99
N ASP A 135 7.65 -1.27 16.03
CA ASP A 135 7.14 -0.15 16.83
C ASP A 135 7.01 1.13 16.00
N ILE A 136 7.95 1.40 15.10
CA ILE A 136 7.87 2.55 14.19
C ILE A 136 6.74 2.35 13.18
N ILE A 137 6.54 1.15 12.64
CA ILE A 137 5.45 0.86 11.70
C ILE A 137 4.07 1.06 12.36
N HIS A 138 3.89 0.61 13.61
CA HIS A 138 2.64 0.85 14.34
C HIS A 138 2.42 2.33 14.66
N ASN A 139 3.50 3.07 14.95
CA ASN A 139 3.42 4.52 15.10
C ASN A 139 3.09 5.23 13.79
N CYS A 140 3.57 4.73 12.63
CA CYS A 140 3.16 5.22 11.32
C CYS A 140 1.64 5.05 11.15
N LEU A 141 1.11 3.87 11.46
CA LEU A 141 -0.33 3.60 11.38
C LEU A 141 -1.12 4.59 12.27
N LYS A 142 -0.68 4.80 13.51
CA LYS A 142 -1.31 5.75 14.42
C LYS A 142 -1.33 7.18 13.87
N ILE A 143 -0.20 7.67 13.34
CA ILE A 143 -0.15 9.01 12.73
C ILE A 143 -1.05 9.08 11.50
N LEU A 144 -1.09 8.03 10.66
CA LEU A 144 -2.01 7.97 9.52
C LEU A 144 -3.47 8.07 9.98
N GLU A 145 -3.85 7.38 11.05
CA GLU A 145 -5.20 7.43 11.61
C GLU A 145 -5.54 8.80 12.20
N GLU A 146 -4.61 9.43 12.92
CA GLU A 146 -4.78 10.75 13.53
C GLU A 146 -4.91 11.87 12.49
N GLU A 147 -4.14 11.81 11.41
CA GLU A 147 -4.13 12.82 10.34
C GLU A 147 -5.15 12.55 9.23
N SER A 148 -5.92 11.46 9.33
CA SER A 148 -6.95 11.11 8.36
C SER A 148 -8.15 12.05 8.46
N VAL A 149 -8.52 12.67 7.35
CA VAL A 149 -9.84 13.28 7.19
C VAL A 149 -10.81 12.17 6.79
N VAL A 150 -11.87 12.02 7.58
CA VAL A 150 -12.89 10.98 7.42
C VAL A 150 -14.20 11.64 6.98
N ILE A 151 -14.52 11.50 5.68
CA ILE A 151 -15.70 12.13 5.08
C ILE A 151 -16.80 11.06 4.94
N PRO A 152 -17.97 11.21 5.59
CA PRO A 152 -19.09 10.30 5.40
C PRO A 152 -19.66 10.49 3.99
N TRP A 153 -19.72 9.43 3.21
CA TRP A 153 -20.24 9.48 1.85
C TRP A 153 -21.75 9.72 1.84
N GLN A 154 -22.19 10.62 0.98
CA GLN A 154 -23.57 10.74 0.54
C GLN A 154 -23.72 10.25 -0.90
N ARG A 155 -24.96 9.95 -1.26
CA ARG A 155 -25.28 9.57 -2.64
C ARG A 155 -24.92 10.73 -3.57
N ASP A 156 -24.31 10.39 -4.70
CA ASP A 156 -23.92 11.32 -5.77
C ASP A 156 -22.76 12.27 -5.41
N ASP A 157 -22.14 12.11 -4.24
CA ASP A 157 -20.86 12.75 -3.93
C ASP A 157 -19.76 12.31 -4.91
N VAL A 158 -18.92 13.26 -5.29
CA VAL A 158 -17.73 13.01 -6.11
C VAL A 158 -16.51 13.55 -5.37
N LEU A 159 -15.55 12.67 -5.08
CA LEU A 159 -14.26 13.04 -4.49
C LEU A 159 -13.19 12.97 -5.57
N LEU A 160 -12.52 14.11 -5.83
CA LEU A 160 -11.33 14.16 -6.66
C LEU A 160 -10.09 14.08 -5.76
N LEU A 161 -9.25 13.09 -6.02
CA LEU A 161 -7.99 12.89 -5.30
C LEU A 161 -6.81 13.11 -6.23
N ASP A 162 -5.81 13.84 -5.74
CA ASP A 162 -4.49 13.89 -6.37
C ASP A 162 -3.64 12.76 -5.77
N ASP A 163 -3.39 11.72 -6.56
CA ASP A 163 -2.68 10.50 -6.12
C ASP A 163 -1.24 10.79 -5.67
N LEU A 164 -0.60 11.85 -6.18
CA LEU A 164 0.73 12.26 -5.74
C LEU A 164 0.71 13.01 -4.40
N ALA A 165 -0.46 13.41 -3.91
CA ALA A 165 -0.59 14.16 -2.67
C ALA A 165 -1.37 13.41 -1.58
N VAL A 166 -2.27 12.49 -1.93
CA VAL A 166 -3.23 11.90 -0.99
C VAL A 166 -3.13 10.39 -0.96
N LEU A 167 -2.87 9.85 0.23
CA LEU A 167 -3.12 8.44 0.53
C LEU A 167 -4.59 8.27 0.88
N HIS A 168 -5.19 7.13 0.49
CA HIS A 168 -6.56 6.82 0.83
C HIS A 168 -6.73 5.43 1.44
N SER A 169 -7.77 5.27 2.26
CA SER A 169 -8.16 3.97 2.83
C SER A 169 -9.69 3.86 2.95
N ARG A 170 -10.17 2.76 3.52
CA ARG A 170 -11.59 2.47 3.68
C ARG A 170 -11.85 1.90 5.07
N LYS A 171 -12.82 2.44 5.79
CA LYS A 171 -13.38 1.81 7.00
C LYS A 171 -14.24 0.59 6.68
N SER A 172 -14.35 -0.33 7.62
CA SER A 172 -15.39 -1.36 7.59
C SER A 172 -16.78 -0.72 7.45
N PHE A 173 -17.66 -1.38 6.71
CA PHE A 173 -19.04 -0.92 6.49
C PHE A 173 -19.99 -2.12 6.58
N SER A 174 -21.27 -1.86 6.78
CA SER A 174 -22.32 -2.86 6.63
C SER A 174 -22.99 -2.68 5.25
N PRO A 175 -23.14 -3.74 4.45
CA PRO A 175 -23.86 -3.64 3.18
C PRO A 175 -25.30 -3.12 3.36
N PRO A 176 -25.89 -2.48 2.33
CA PRO A 176 -25.33 -2.23 0.99
C PRO A 176 -24.38 -1.02 0.94
N CYS A 177 -23.31 -1.12 0.17
CA CYS A 177 -22.43 0.00 -0.16
C CYS A 177 -21.89 -0.20 -1.58
N ARG A 178 -22.05 0.81 -2.46
CA ARG A 178 -21.51 0.80 -3.82
C ARG A 178 -20.77 2.12 -4.06
N MET A 179 -19.49 2.01 -4.40
CA MET A 179 -18.67 3.15 -4.82
C MET A 179 -18.13 2.88 -6.23
N MET A 180 -18.00 3.93 -7.03
CA MET A 180 -17.40 3.88 -8.37
C MET A 180 -16.14 4.72 -8.35
N ALA A 181 -15.17 4.38 -9.21
CA ALA A 181 -13.91 5.11 -9.32
C ALA A 181 -13.51 5.24 -10.79
N SER A 182 -12.76 6.30 -11.09
CA SER A 182 -12.08 6.51 -12.36
C SER A 182 -10.64 6.91 -12.08
N LEU A 183 -9.71 6.43 -12.89
CA LEU A 183 -8.28 6.74 -12.78
C LEU A 183 -7.90 7.73 -13.87
N GLY A 184 -7.22 8.82 -13.48
CA GLY A 184 -6.60 9.76 -14.40
C GLY A 184 -5.26 9.24 -14.92
N LYS A 185 -4.78 9.84 -16.02
CA LYS A 185 -3.45 9.58 -16.57
C LYS A 185 -2.42 10.55 -15.99
#